data_AF-A0A956FME8-F1
#
_entry.id   AF-A0A956FME8-F1
#
_cell.length_a   1.000
_cell.length_b   1.000
_cell.length_c   1.000
_cell.angle_alpha   90.00
_cell.angle_beta   90.00
_cell.angle_gamma   90.00
#
_symmetry.space_group_name_H-M   'P 1'
#
loop_
_entity.id
_entity.type
_entity.pdbx_description
1 polymer ?
#
loop_
_entity_poly.entity_id
_entity_poly.type
_entity_poly.pdbx_seq_one_letter_code
_entity_poly.pdbx_strand_id
1 'polypeptide(L)'
;MTRPRRRFAGLLPVALGMMLGALAMLVGLAQAGRLAPSEPETVVALGQLLDAEHRRVDLLLEQGDVAGAIAALEALREHGWPSHEAGGDLALTLRHDVYGRLLRLRLDNPEIDPVTPEGLLVRADEGLGEGYQEIDTNPFTARLVALRGEVLERLERDDDALTAYEEALEMNRILLDRELEGEP
;
A
#
# COMPACT_ATOMS: atom_id res chain seq x y z
N MET A 1 5.71 -27.64 48.56
CA MET A 1 5.01 -26.45 48.02
C MET A 1 6.05 -25.38 47.70
N THR A 2 6.42 -25.25 46.43
CA THR A 2 7.33 -24.21 45.93
C THR A 2 6.79 -23.75 44.58
N ARG A 3 6.31 -22.49 44.50
CA ARG A 3 5.88 -21.86 43.24
C ARG A 3 7.11 -21.42 42.44
N PRO A 4 7.18 -21.64 41.12
CA PRO A 4 8.16 -20.94 40.30
C PRO A 4 7.64 -19.53 39.95
N ARG A 5 8.50 -18.54 40.18
CA ARG A 5 8.36 -17.14 39.75
C ARG A 5 8.39 -17.07 38.21
N ARG A 6 7.36 -16.49 37.60
CA ARG A 6 7.39 -16.05 36.19
C ARG A 6 8.47 -14.97 36.03
N ARG A 7 9.48 -15.23 35.20
CA ARG A 7 10.41 -14.20 34.71
C ARG A 7 9.76 -13.54 33.50
N PHE A 8 9.30 -12.30 33.65
CA PHE A 8 9.10 -11.39 32.53
C PHE A 8 10.48 -10.93 32.08
N ALA A 9 11.00 -11.50 31.01
CA ALA A 9 12.21 -11.01 30.35
C ALA A 9 12.02 -11.20 28.84
N GLY A 10 12.01 -10.11 28.06
CA GLY A 10 12.11 -10.24 26.61
C GLY A 10 11.58 -9.11 25.72
N LEU A 11 10.96 -8.04 26.23
CA LEU A 11 10.42 -6.99 25.33
C LEU A 11 11.40 -5.85 25.00
N LEU A 12 12.37 -5.57 25.88
CA LEU A 12 13.33 -4.47 25.67
C LEU A 12 14.29 -4.63 24.46
N PRO A 13 14.85 -5.82 24.15
CA PRO A 13 15.81 -5.95 23.05
C PRO A 13 15.14 -5.87 21.67
N VAL A 14 13.88 -6.30 21.56
CA VAL A 14 13.13 -6.30 20.28
C VAL A 14 12.73 -4.87 19.91
N ALA A 15 12.26 -4.08 20.87
CA ALA A 15 11.92 -2.67 20.64
C ALA A 15 13.13 -1.85 20.19
N LEU A 16 14.31 -2.08 20.79
CA LEU A 16 15.54 -1.38 20.42
C LEU A 16 16.04 -1.75 19.00
N GLY A 17 15.88 -3.01 18.60
CA GLY A 17 16.23 -3.48 17.26
C GLY A 17 15.35 -2.89 16.16
N MET A 18 14.04 -2.77 16.40
CA MET A 18 13.10 -2.14 15.45
C MET A 18 13.38 -0.64 15.25
N MET A 19 13.72 0.05 16.33
CA MET A 19 14.04 1.49 16.30
C MET A 19 15.33 1.77 15.51
N LEU A 20 16.34 0.92 15.64
CA LEU A 20 17.60 1.02 14.88
C LEU A 20 17.43 0.68 13.39
N GLY A 21 16.57 -0.29 13.06
CA GLY A 21 16.22 -0.60 11.67
C GLY A 21 15.50 0.55 10.96
N ALA A 22 14.53 1.18 11.64
CA ALA A 22 13.82 2.35 11.13
C ALA A 22 14.77 3.55 10.91
N LEU A 23 15.68 3.80 11.86
CA LEU A 23 16.67 4.86 11.73
C LEU A 23 17.63 4.64 10.54
N ALA A 24 18.03 3.39 10.29
CA ALA A 24 18.89 3.05 9.15
C ALA A 24 18.18 3.24 7.79
N MET A 25 16.88 2.90 7.70
CA MET A 25 16.07 3.20 6.51
C MET A 25 15.95 4.72 6.26
N LEU A 26 15.74 5.51 7.32
CA LEU A 26 15.62 6.98 7.19
C LEU A 26 16.92 7.64 6.72
N VAL A 27 18.08 7.16 7.20
CA VAL A 27 19.39 7.61 6.71
C VAL A 27 19.62 7.22 5.25
N GLY A 28 19.09 6.08 4.81
CA GLY A 28 19.08 5.69 3.40
C GLY A 28 18.24 6.63 2.52
N LEU A 29 17.03 7.01 2.96
CA LEU A 29 16.18 7.96 2.25
C LEU A 29 16.81 9.35 2.13
N ALA A 30 17.48 9.83 3.18
CA ALA A 30 18.10 11.15 3.20
C ALA A 30 19.30 11.29 2.23
N GLN A 31 20.01 10.19 1.93
CA GLN A 31 21.12 10.21 0.95
C GLN A 31 20.63 10.19 -0.51
N ALA A 32 19.39 9.78 -0.76
CA ALA A 32 18.82 9.68 -2.11
C ALA A 32 18.18 11.00 -2.63
N GLY A 33 18.32 12.12 -1.92
CA GLY A 33 17.69 13.39 -2.33
C GLY A 33 16.16 13.42 -2.17
N ARG A 34 15.57 12.39 -1.58
CA ARG A 34 14.14 12.32 -1.23
C ARG A 34 13.90 13.13 0.05
N LEU A 35 12.81 13.89 0.10
CA LEU A 35 12.39 14.56 1.32
C LEU A 35 12.06 13.47 2.36
N ALA A 36 12.89 13.37 3.40
CA ALA A 36 12.60 12.48 4.52
C ALA A 36 11.23 12.86 5.11
N PRO A 37 10.39 11.88 5.50
CA PRO A 37 9.08 12.17 6.07
C PRO A 37 9.22 13.08 7.29
N SER A 38 8.35 14.08 7.41
CA SER A 38 8.35 14.97 8.58
C SER A 38 7.88 14.25 9.85
N GLU A 39 7.14 13.15 9.70
CA GLU A 39 6.68 12.27 10.80
C GLU A 39 7.12 10.81 10.58
N PRO A 40 8.41 10.49 10.75
CA PRO A 40 8.93 9.15 10.49
C PRO A 40 8.30 8.08 11.39
N GLU A 41 7.96 8.40 12.64
CA GLU A 41 7.31 7.46 13.56
C GLU A 41 5.91 7.06 13.07
N THR A 42 5.17 7.99 12.46
CA THR A 42 3.86 7.73 11.85
C THR A 42 4.00 6.72 10.70
N VAL A 43 5.03 6.87 9.87
CA VAL A 43 5.29 5.94 8.75
C VAL A 43 5.68 4.55 9.25
N VAL A 44 6.50 4.46 10.30
CA VAL A 44 6.87 3.18 10.92
C VAL A 44 5.64 2.49 11.52
N ALA A 45 4.80 3.23 12.24
CA ALA A 45 3.56 2.69 12.81
C ALA A 45 2.60 2.21 11.72
N LEU A 46 2.45 2.98 10.63
CA LEU A 46 1.68 2.58 9.46
C LEU A 46 2.23 1.28 8.86
N GLY A 47 3.54 1.20 8.61
CA GLY A 47 4.17 -0.02 8.08
C GLY A 47 3.93 -1.26 8.95
N GLN A 48 4.02 -1.12 10.28
CA GLN A 48 3.74 -2.21 11.22
C GLN A 48 2.27 -2.65 11.21
N LEU A 49 1.34 -1.68 11.13
CA LEU A 49 -0.09 -1.96 11.00
C LEU A 49 -0.38 -2.74 9.71
N LEU A 50 0.15 -2.26 8.58
CA LEU A 50 -0.10 -2.87 7.29
C LEU A 50 0.52 -4.27 7.17
N ASP A 51 1.72 -4.49 7.70
CA ASP A 51 2.30 -5.84 7.75
C ASP A 51 1.40 -6.83 8.51
N ALA A 52 0.84 -6.42 9.65
CA ALA A 52 -0.09 -7.27 10.39
C ALA A 52 -1.42 -7.51 9.65
N GLU A 53 -2.00 -6.47 9.07
CA GLU A 53 -3.27 -6.58 8.35
C GLU A 53 -3.12 -7.37 7.04
N HIS A 54 -2.04 -7.19 6.27
CA HIS A 54 -1.82 -7.98 5.05
C HIS A 54 -1.73 -9.48 5.35
N ARG A 55 -1.01 -9.87 6.41
CA ARG A 55 -0.94 -11.27 6.85
C ARG A 55 -2.32 -11.78 7.27
N ARG A 56 -3.11 -10.96 7.96
CA ARG A 56 -4.49 -11.33 8.33
C ARG A 56 -5.35 -11.53 7.08
N VAL A 57 -5.26 -10.63 6.10
CA VAL A 57 -5.97 -10.75 4.82
C VAL A 57 -5.53 -12.02 4.09
N ASP A 58 -4.24 -12.35 4.06
CA ASP A 58 -3.76 -13.61 3.45
C ASP A 58 -4.39 -14.84 4.13
N LEU A 59 -4.40 -14.88 5.47
CA LEU A 59 -5.02 -15.98 6.22
C LEU A 59 -6.54 -16.09 5.97
N LEU A 60 -7.24 -14.97 5.81
CA LEU A 60 -8.67 -14.95 5.46
C LEU A 60 -8.89 -15.53 4.06
N LEU A 61 -8.07 -15.13 3.08
CA LEU A 61 -8.13 -15.67 1.72
C LEU A 61 -7.82 -17.16 1.67
N GLU A 62 -6.83 -17.64 2.42
CA GLU A 62 -6.50 -19.07 2.55
C GLU A 62 -7.67 -19.88 3.13
N GLN A 63 -8.48 -19.27 4.01
CA GLN A 63 -9.69 -19.88 4.57
C GLN A 63 -10.91 -19.79 3.64
N GLY A 64 -10.78 -19.10 2.50
CA GLY A 64 -11.88 -18.80 1.58
C GLY A 64 -12.80 -17.68 2.07
N ASP A 65 -12.44 -16.96 3.13
CA ASP A 65 -13.20 -15.82 3.65
C ASP A 65 -12.83 -14.53 2.90
N VAL A 66 -13.22 -14.47 1.62
CA VAL A 66 -13.00 -13.29 0.76
C VAL A 66 -13.77 -12.07 1.27
N ALA A 67 -14.96 -12.28 1.85
CA ALA A 67 -15.75 -11.19 2.43
C ALA A 67 -15.03 -10.54 3.62
N GLY A 68 -14.46 -11.35 4.51
CA GLY A 68 -13.62 -10.87 5.62
C GLY A 68 -12.37 -10.15 5.15
N ALA A 69 -11.71 -10.66 4.10
CA ALA A 69 -10.54 -10.02 3.48
C ALA A 69 -10.88 -8.63 2.92
N ILE A 70 -11.99 -8.49 2.19
CA ILE A 70 -12.47 -7.21 1.68
C ILE A 70 -12.81 -6.25 2.83
N ALA A 71 -13.54 -6.73 3.85
CA ALA A 71 -13.93 -5.91 4.99
C ALA A 71 -12.72 -5.36 5.77
N ALA A 72 -11.65 -6.15 5.91
CA ALA A 72 -10.42 -5.70 6.56
C ALA A 72 -9.73 -4.56 5.79
N LEU A 73 -9.67 -4.65 4.45
CA LEU A 73 -9.07 -3.59 3.61
C LEU A 73 -9.95 -2.33 3.54
N GLU A 74 -11.28 -2.46 3.55
CA GLU A 74 -12.19 -1.31 3.68
C GLU A 74 -12.02 -0.60 5.03
N ALA A 75 -11.85 -1.34 6.12
CA ALA A 75 -11.58 -0.74 7.43
C ALA A 75 -10.25 0.04 7.46
N LEU A 76 -9.21 -0.43 6.75
CA LEU A 76 -7.96 0.31 6.58
C LEU A 76 -8.16 1.59 5.77
N ARG A 77 -8.94 1.53 4.69
CA ARG A 77 -9.31 2.71 3.90
C ARG A 77 -9.93 3.81 4.77
N GLU A 78 -10.78 3.44 5.74
CA GLU A 78 -11.44 4.38 6.67
C GLU A 78 -10.53 4.93 7.79
N HIS A 79 -9.34 4.37 8.03
CA HIS A 79 -8.51 4.71 9.20
C HIS A 79 -7.76 6.06 9.10
N GLY A 80 -7.86 6.75 7.96
CA GLY A 80 -7.11 7.97 7.66
C GLY A 80 -5.65 7.66 7.27
N TRP A 81 -5.13 8.40 6.29
CA TRP A 81 -3.79 8.19 5.74
C TRP A 81 -2.91 9.41 5.97
N PRO A 82 -1.61 9.24 6.27
CA PRO A 82 -0.66 10.36 6.33
C PRO A 82 -0.63 11.12 5.00
N SER A 83 -0.51 12.45 5.06
CA SER A 83 -0.28 13.26 3.88
C SER A 83 1.11 12.99 3.28
N HIS A 84 1.36 13.46 2.05
CA HIS A 84 2.68 13.39 1.44
C HIS A 84 3.74 14.11 2.28
N GLU A 85 3.42 15.27 2.86
CA GLU A 85 4.32 16.01 3.76
C GLU A 85 4.67 15.22 5.04
N ALA A 86 3.67 14.59 5.65
CA ALA A 86 3.85 13.83 6.89
C ALA A 86 4.62 12.52 6.64
N GLY A 87 4.21 11.76 5.62
CA GLY A 87 4.65 10.39 5.41
C GLY A 87 5.61 10.14 4.25
N GLY A 88 5.88 11.16 3.42
CA GLY A 88 6.69 11.05 2.22
C GLY A 88 6.12 10.07 1.19
N ASP A 89 6.91 9.76 0.17
CA ASP A 89 6.55 8.83 -0.92
C ASP A 89 6.21 7.43 -0.40
N LEU A 90 6.85 7.01 0.70
CA LEU A 90 6.63 5.70 1.30
C LEU A 90 5.19 5.55 1.82
N ALA A 91 4.64 6.55 2.50
CA ALA A 91 3.26 6.48 2.98
C ALA A 91 2.25 6.41 1.82
N LEU A 92 2.50 7.15 0.73
CA LEU A 92 1.66 7.09 -0.46
C LEU A 92 1.79 5.75 -1.18
N THR A 93 3.00 5.20 -1.26
CA THR A 93 3.23 3.86 -1.83
C THR A 93 2.48 2.78 -1.06
N LEU A 94 2.53 2.83 0.28
CA LEU A 94 1.79 1.91 1.15
C LEU A 94 0.27 2.05 1.00
N ARG A 95 -0.23 3.28 0.81
CA ARG A 95 -1.63 3.53 0.46
C ARG A 95 -1.99 2.86 -0.86
N HIS A 96 -1.17 3.04 -1.91
CA HIS A 96 -1.44 2.47 -3.22
C HIS A 96 -1.46 0.94 -3.20
N ASP A 97 -0.63 0.29 -2.38
CA ASP A 97 -0.66 -1.16 -2.19
C ASP A 97 -2.00 -1.64 -1.59
N VAL A 98 -2.46 -1.02 -0.49
CA VAL A 98 -3.73 -1.36 0.16
C VAL A 98 -4.91 -1.19 -0.79
N TYR A 99 -4.98 -0.05 -1.48
CA TYR A 99 -6.06 0.21 -2.44
C TYR A 99 -5.98 -0.68 -3.67
N GLY A 100 -4.79 -0.94 -4.20
CA GLY A 100 -4.59 -1.86 -5.32
C GLY A 100 -5.03 -3.29 -4.97
N ARG A 101 -4.75 -3.74 -3.75
CA ARG A 101 -5.20 -5.05 -3.26
C ARG A 101 -6.72 -5.09 -3.06
N LEU A 102 -7.31 -4.03 -2.49
CA LEU A 102 -8.76 -3.90 -2.33
C LEU A 102 -9.48 -3.94 -3.68
N LEU A 103 -9.02 -3.14 -4.65
CA LEU A 103 -9.61 -3.10 -5.98
C LEU A 103 -9.51 -4.44 -6.67
N ARG A 104 -8.34 -5.08 -6.67
CA ARG A 104 -8.17 -6.42 -7.27
C ARG A 104 -9.17 -7.42 -6.69
N LEU A 105 -9.30 -7.51 -5.37
CA LEU A 105 -10.24 -8.42 -4.72
C LEU A 105 -11.70 -8.14 -5.13
N ARG A 106 -12.12 -6.87 -5.18
CA ARG A 106 -13.48 -6.51 -5.58
C ARG A 106 -13.75 -6.77 -7.07
N LEU A 107 -12.76 -6.56 -7.93
CA LEU A 107 -12.86 -6.84 -9.37
C LEU A 107 -12.91 -8.34 -9.67
N ASP A 108 -12.20 -9.16 -8.88
CA ASP A 108 -12.21 -10.61 -8.97
C ASP A 108 -13.48 -11.25 -8.40
N ASN A 109 -14.12 -10.61 -7.42
CA ASN A 109 -15.26 -11.16 -6.68
C ASN A 109 -16.43 -10.16 -6.62
N PRO A 110 -16.99 -9.74 -7.79
CA PRO A 110 -17.99 -8.67 -7.86
C PRO A 110 -19.31 -9.00 -7.15
N GLU A 111 -19.58 -10.28 -6.89
CA GLU A 111 -20.77 -10.76 -6.18
C GLU A 111 -20.71 -10.61 -4.65
N ILE A 112 -19.51 -10.41 -4.09
CA ILE A 112 -19.30 -10.29 -2.64
C ILE A 112 -19.31 -8.81 -2.24
N ASP A 113 -20.29 -8.42 -1.42
CA ASP A 113 -20.50 -7.02 -0.99
C ASP A 113 -20.42 -6.04 -2.18
N PRO A 114 -21.36 -6.14 -3.14
CA PRO A 114 -21.22 -5.53 -4.45
C PRO A 114 -21.09 -4.02 -4.37
N VAL A 115 -20.08 -3.50 -5.06
CA VAL A 115 -19.85 -2.06 -5.27
C VAL A 115 -19.99 -1.77 -6.76
N THR A 116 -20.66 -0.66 -7.11
CA THR A 116 -20.83 -0.29 -8.52
C THR A 116 -19.48 0.07 -9.15
N PRO A 117 -19.32 -0.05 -10.47
CA PRO A 117 -18.09 0.41 -11.14
C PRO A 117 -17.74 1.87 -10.83
N GLU A 118 -18.71 2.76 -10.67
CA GLU A 118 -18.48 4.14 -10.23
C GLU A 118 -17.92 4.19 -8.80
N GLY A 119 -18.45 3.37 -7.90
CA GLY A 119 -17.95 3.24 -6.54
C GLY A 119 -16.55 2.64 -6.45
N LEU A 120 -16.16 1.81 -7.42
CA LEU A 120 -14.79 1.32 -7.56
C LEU A 120 -13.86 2.41 -8.11
N LEU A 121 -14.35 3.23 -9.05
CA LEU A 121 -13.57 4.34 -9.61
C LEU A 121 -13.26 5.37 -8.53
N VAL A 122 -14.26 5.71 -7.71
CA VAL A 122 -14.07 6.59 -6.53
C VAL A 122 -12.99 6.04 -5.60
N ARG A 123 -12.96 4.72 -5.35
CA ARG A 123 -11.92 4.09 -4.53
C ARG A 123 -10.55 4.12 -5.20
N ALA A 124 -10.48 3.94 -6.52
CA ALA A 124 -9.24 4.05 -7.27
C ALA A 124 -8.65 5.46 -7.13
N ASP A 125 -9.47 6.48 -7.37
CA ASP A 125 -9.12 7.90 -7.28
C ASP A 125 -8.77 8.29 -5.84
N GLU A 126 -9.52 7.80 -4.86
CA GLU A 126 -9.20 7.98 -3.44
C GLU A 126 -7.88 7.30 -3.09
N GLY A 127 -7.60 6.11 -3.61
CA GLY A 127 -6.36 5.38 -3.35
C GLY A 127 -5.15 6.15 -3.86
N LEU A 128 -5.20 6.61 -5.10
CA LEU A 128 -4.15 7.44 -5.72
C LEU A 128 -4.00 8.76 -4.97
N GLY A 129 -5.12 9.41 -4.62
CA GLY A 129 -5.10 10.72 -3.99
C GLY A 129 -4.53 11.82 -4.91
N GLU A 130 -4.53 13.05 -4.41
CA GLU A 130 -3.90 14.17 -5.10
C GLU A 130 -2.37 14.05 -5.00
N GLY A 131 -1.66 14.32 -6.11
CA GLY A 131 -0.20 14.34 -6.12
C GLY A 131 0.49 12.99 -6.30
N TYR A 132 -0.21 11.90 -6.60
CA TYR A 132 0.44 10.59 -6.87
C TYR A 132 1.42 10.61 -8.06
N GLN A 133 1.31 11.61 -8.94
CA GLN A 133 2.22 11.83 -10.05
C GLN A 133 3.54 12.50 -9.62
N GLU A 134 3.60 13.02 -8.39
CA GLU A 134 4.77 13.71 -7.84
C GLU A 134 5.70 12.78 -7.06
N ILE A 135 5.27 11.55 -6.76
CA ILE A 135 6.11 10.55 -6.08
C ILE A 135 6.97 9.77 -7.06
N ASP A 136 8.06 9.20 -6.56
CA ASP A 136 8.90 8.31 -7.35
C ASP A 136 8.10 7.14 -7.95
N THR A 137 8.37 6.84 -9.22
CA THR A 137 7.78 5.69 -9.93
C THR A 137 8.04 4.41 -9.14
N ASN A 138 6.96 3.70 -8.81
CA ASN A 138 6.96 2.49 -8.02
C ASN A 138 5.88 1.50 -8.53
N PRO A 139 6.04 0.20 -8.28
CA PRO A 139 5.15 -0.83 -8.84
C PRO A 139 3.72 -0.78 -8.29
N PHE A 140 3.52 -0.27 -7.06
CA PHE A 140 2.20 -0.20 -6.45
C PHE A 140 1.33 0.88 -7.08
N THR A 141 1.91 2.06 -7.36
CA THR A 141 1.24 3.11 -8.14
C THR A 141 0.90 2.61 -9.54
N ALA A 142 1.87 2.04 -10.26
CA ALA A 142 1.65 1.54 -11.63
C ALA A 142 0.51 0.52 -11.68
N ARG A 143 0.45 -0.38 -10.69
CA ARG A 143 -0.64 -1.36 -10.54
C ARG A 143 -1.99 -0.69 -10.26
N LEU A 144 -2.05 0.28 -9.35
CA LEU A 144 -3.30 0.96 -9.02
C LEU A 144 -3.84 1.79 -10.19
N VAL A 145 -2.96 2.46 -10.95
CA VAL A 145 -3.32 3.15 -12.20
C VAL A 145 -3.87 2.17 -13.24
N ALA A 146 -3.26 0.99 -13.40
CA ALA A 146 -3.80 -0.04 -14.29
C ALA A 146 -5.18 -0.55 -13.84
N LEU A 147 -5.38 -0.77 -12.53
CA LEU A 147 -6.68 -1.17 -11.98
C LEU A 147 -7.75 -0.10 -12.18
N ARG A 148 -7.37 1.18 -12.09
CA ARG A 148 -8.25 2.31 -12.46
C ARG A 148 -8.68 2.21 -13.93
N GLY A 149 -7.76 1.87 -14.83
CA GLY A 149 -8.07 1.58 -16.23
C GLY A 149 -9.09 0.45 -16.40
N GLU A 150 -8.93 -0.66 -15.68
CA GLU A 150 -9.85 -1.80 -15.70
C GLU A 150 -11.26 -1.45 -15.19
N VAL A 151 -11.35 -0.50 -14.26
CA VAL A 151 -12.64 0.04 -13.78
C VAL A 151 -13.27 0.95 -14.84
N LEU A 152 -12.48 1.80 -15.51
CA LEU A 152 -12.95 2.68 -16.58
C LEU A 152 -13.46 1.90 -17.79
N GLU A 153 -12.82 0.78 -18.13
CA GLU A 153 -13.28 -0.15 -19.16
C GLU A 153 -14.66 -0.75 -18.81
N ARG A 154 -14.87 -1.16 -17.55
CA ARG A 154 -16.20 -1.60 -17.08
C ARG A 154 -17.27 -0.51 -17.11
N LEU A 155 -16.86 0.76 -17.14
CA LEU A 155 -17.73 1.93 -17.30
C LEU A 155 -17.92 2.33 -18.77
N GLU A 156 -17.39 1.57 -19.73
CA GLU A 156 -17.40 1.89 -21.17
C GLU A 156 -16.73 3.24 -21.49
N ARG A 157 -15.74 3.64 -20.66
CA ARG A 157 -14.95 4.87 -20.83
C ARG A 157 -13.59 4.54 -21.46
N ASP A 158 -13.62 3.98 -22.66
CA ASP A 158 -12.46 3.36 -23.32
C ASP A 158 -11.27 4.33 -23.50
N ASP A 159 -11.51 5.59 -23.85
CA ASP A 159 -10.44 6.60 -24.03
C ASP A 159 -9.73 6.91 -22.70
N ASP A 160 -10.48 6.99 -21.60
CA ASP A 160 -9.91 7.22 -20.27
C ASP A 160 -9.18 5.96 -19.76
N ALA A 161 -9.71 4.77 -20.06
CA ALA A 161 -9.08 3.50 -19.75
C ALA A 161 -7.74 3.35 -20.47
N LEU A 162 -7.71 3.67 -21.78
CA LEU A 162 -6.49 3.67 -22.58
C LEU A 162 -5.44 4.60 -21.98
N THR A 163 -5.84 5.83 -21.62
CA THR A 163 -4.95 6.80 -20.97
C THR A 163 -4.34 6.23 -19.69
N ALA A 164 -5.14 5.59 -18.83
CA ALA A 164 -4.66 4.97 -17.59
C ALA A 164 -3.70 3.80 -17.87
N TYR A 165 -4.01 2.94 -18.86
CA TYR A 165 -3.12 1.85 -19.22
C TYR A 165 -1.80 2.33 -19.82
N GLU A 166 -1.81 3.38 -20.64
CA GLU A 166 -0.59 4.00 -21.19
C GLU A 166 0.29 4.56 -20.07
N GLU A 167 -0.31 5.26 -19.10
CA GLU A 167 0.40 5.76 -17.92
C GLU A 167 1.01 4.61 -17.09
N ALA A 168 0.24 3.56 -16.80
CA ALA A 168 0.74 2.40 -16.08
C ALA A 168 1.86 1.66 -16.85
N LEU A 169 1.76 1.57 -18.17
CA LEU A 169 2.80 0.97 -19.01
C LEU A 169 4.08 1.79 -19.00
N GLU A 170 3.99 3.11 -19.04
CA GLU A 170 5.15 3.99 -18.95
C GLU A 170 5.86 3.82 -17.60
N MET A 171 5.11 3.83 -16.50
CA MET A 171 5.66 3.56 -15.17
C MET A 171 6.38 2.19 -15.12
N ASN A 172 5.76 1.14 -15.68
CA ASN A 172 6.35 -0.19 -15.70
C ASN A 172 7.62 -0.27 -16.57
N ARG A 173 7.70 0.48 -17.68
CA ARG A 173 8.93 0.57 -18.49
C ARG A 173 10.06 1.21 -17.71
N ILE A 174 9.79 2.34 -17.05
CA ILE A 174 10.76 3.03 -16.20
C ILE A 174 11.28 2.07 -15.10
N LEU A 175 10.39 1.32 -14.46
CA LEU A 175 10.76 0.33 -13.45
C LEU A 175 11.61 -0.80 -14.04
N LEU A 176 11.22 -1.34 -15.19
CA LEU A 176 11.95 -2.41 -15.85
C LEU A 176 13.35 -1.94 -16.27
N ASP A 177 13.47 -0.76 -16.87
CA ASP A 177 14.74 -0.19 -17.31
C ASP A 177 15.67 0.02 -16.11
N ARG A 178 15.16 0.53 -14.97
CA ARG A 178 15.92 0.66 -13.72
C ARG A 178 16.51 -0.68 -13.25
N GLU A 179 15.73 -1.76 -13.29
CA GLU A 179 16.19 -3.10 -12.89
C GLU A 179 17.19 -3.71 -13.89
N LEU A 180 17.04 -3.42 -15.19
CA LEU A 180 17.91 -3.93 -16.25
C LEU A 180 19.25 -3.19 -16.32
N GLU A 181 19.25 -1.88 -16.07
CA GLU A 181 20.45 -1.05 -16.08
C GLU A 181 21.36 -1.38 -14.89
N GLY A 182 20.81 -1.96 -13.82
CA GLY A 182 21.52 -2.29 -12.59
C GLY A 182 22.00 -1.01 -11.91
N GLU A 183 21.40 -0.63 -10.79
CA GLU A 183 22.00 0.45 -9.99
C GLU A 183 23.46 0.07 -9.67
N PRO A 184 24.44 0.97 -9.92
CA PRO A 184 25.84 0.71 -9.60
C PRO A 184 26.09 0.44 -8.11
#